data_AF-A0A4Y2PSQ3-F1
#
_entry.id   AF-A0A4Y2PSQ3-F1
#
_cell.length_a   1.000
_cell.length_b   1.000
_cell.length_c   1.000
_cell.angle_alpha   90.00
_cell.angle_beta   90.00
_cell.angle_gamma   90.00
#
_symmetry.space_group_name_H-M   'P 1'
#
loop_
_entity.id
_entity.type
_entity.pdbx_description
1 polymer ?
#
loop_
_entity_poly.entity_id
_entity_poly.type
_entity_poly.pdbx_seq_one_letter_code
_entity_poly.pdbx_strand_id
1 'polypeptide(L)'
;MNSPDVRRQSKMVDYNVYSYLKELVSSKPNATVKELFLQTQKLTANACGVSYKTVQRNCEEADMTAAAEILNNIPVFESPKKKNQRTKPITNLNDFDKSVVRQTVQEFYDRGEYTTVAKLRFA
;
A
#
# COMPACT_ATOMS: atom_id res chain seq x y z
N MET A 1 -5.51 -27.94 -3.40
CA MET A 1 -5.35 -26.70 -2.60
C MET A 1 -3.96 -26.74 -1.98
N ASN A 2 -3.07 -25.80 -2.33
CA ASN A 2 -1.71 -25.81 -1.78
C ASN A 2 -1.75 -25.33 -0.32
N SER A 3 -1.08 -26.07 0.58
CA SER A 3 -0.94 -25.67 1.99
C SER A 3 -0.34 -24.26 2.08
N PRO A 4 -0.84 -23.38 2.97
CA PRO A 4 -0.30 -22.03 3.15
C PRO A 4 1.20 -22.03 3.46
N ASP A 5 1.69 -23.10 4.10
CA ASP A 5 3.11 -23.30 4.41
C ASP A 5 3.96 -23.51 3.15
N VAL A 6 3.50 -24.33 2.21
CA VAL A 6 4.20 -24.56 0.93
C VAL A 6 4.35 -23.26 0.13
N ARG A 7 3.31 -22.43 0.09
CA ARG A 7 3.37 -21.13 -0.58
C ARG A 7 4.37 -20.19 0.11
N ARG A 8 4.43 -20.20 1.45
CA ARG A 8 5.37 -19.39 2.23
C ARG A 8 6.81 -19.84 1.97
N GLN A 9 7.05 -21.15 1.97
CA GLN A 9 8.37 -21.73 1.68
C GLN A 9 8.84 -21.38 0.27
N SER A 10 7.99 -21.50 -0.76
CA SER A 10 8.36 -21.10 -2.12
C SER A 10 8.76 -19.63 -2.21
N LYS A 11 8.01 -18.72 -1.56
CA LYS A 11 8.36 -17.29 -1.51
C LYS A 11 9.71 -17.04 -0.82
N MET A 12 9.99 -17.77 0.26
CA MET A 12 11.28 -17.69 0.95
C MET A 12 12.44 -18.15 0.07
N VAL A 13 12.27 -19.26 -0.67
CA VAL A 13 13.29 -19.74 -1.61
C VAL A 13 13.57 -18.68 -2.68
N ASP A 14 12.53 -18.11 -3.30
CA ASP A 14 12.68 -17.04 -4.30
C ASP A 14 13.46 -15.84 -3.73
N TYR A 15 13.11 -15.42 -2.52
CA TYR A 15 13.76 -14.30 -1.85
C TYR A 15 15.22 -14.60 -1.46
N ASN A 16 15.52 -15.83 -1.02
CA ASN A 16 16.88 -16.24 -0.67
C ASN A 16 17.79 -16.26 -1.90
N VAL A 17 17.30 -16.77 -3.05
CA VAL A 17 18.03 -16.73 -4.32
C VAL A 17 18.29 -15.29 -4.75
N TYR A 18 17.27 -14.43 -4.67
CA TYR A 18 17.44 -12.99 -4.93
C TYR A 18 18.50 -12.35 -4.03
N SER A 19 18.46 -12.63 -2.72
CA SER A 19 19.38 -12.07 -1.73
C SER A 19 20.83 -12.47 -2.00
N TYR A 20 21.06 -13.76 -2.30
CA TYR A 20 22.37 -14.26 -2.67
C TYR A 20 22.93 -13.59 -3.94
N LEU A 21 22.11 -13.50 -5.01
CA LEU A 21 22.52 -12.85 -6.25
C LEU A 21 22.79 -11.35 -6.04
N LYS A 22 22.02 -10.70 -5.18
CA LYS A 22 22.20 -9.30 -4.78
C LYS A 22 23.53 -9.08 -4.06
N GLU A 23 23.89 -9.96 -3.12
CA GLU A 23 25.18 -9.88 -2.40
C GLU A 23 26.38 -10.06 -3.36
N LEU A 24 26.31 -11.01 -4.28
CA LEU A 24 27.35 -11.21 -5.30
C LEU A 24 27.56 -9.96 -6.16
N VAL A 25 26.48 -9.28 -6.52
CA VAL A 25 26.51 -8.03 -7.27
C VAL A 25 27.10 -6.90 -6.43
N SER A 26 26.70 -6.77 -5.17
CA SER A 26 27.21 -5.74 -4.24
C SER A 26 28.71 -5.88 -3.98
N SER A 27 29.27 -7.09 -4.08
CA SER A 27 30.71 -7.35 -3.91
C SER A 27 31.59 -6.82 -5.05
N LYS A 28 31.02 -6.43 -6.21
CA LYS A 28 31.73 -5.94 -7.39
C LYS A 28 31.25 -4.53 -7.77
N PRO A 29 31.77 -3.46 -7.13
CA PRO A 29 31.21 -2.13 -7.26
C PRO A 29 31.70 -1.43 -8.54
N ASN A 30 30.98 -1.58 -9.64
CA ASN A 30 31.06 -0.66 -10.78
C ASN A 30 29.69 0.05 -10.95
N ALA A 31 29.67 1.25 -11.55
CA ALA A 31 28.63 2.29 -11.50
C ALA A 31 27.16 1.92 -11.85
N THR A 32 26.86 0.67 -12.17
CA THR A 32 25.59 0.16 -12.68
C THR A 32 24.65 -0.40 -11.60
N VAL A 33 24.72 0.07 -10.34
CA VAL A 33 23.96 -0.52 -9.21
C VAL A 33 22.47 -0.70 -9.50
N LYS A 34 21.79 0.29 -10.10
CA LYS A 34 20.37 0.18 -10.49
C LYS A 34 20.10 -0.83 -11.61
N GLU A 35 20.94 -0.84 -12.65
CA GLU A 35 20.82 -1.83 -13.73
C GLU A 35 21.11 -3.23 -13.23
N LEU A 36 22.09 -3.37 -12.35
CA LEU A 36 22.44 -4.60 -11.67
C LEU A 36 21.26 -5.10 -10.82
N PHE A 37 20.56 -4.24 -10.07
CA PHE A 37 19.34 -4.61 -9.35
C PHE A 37 18.22 -5.13 -10.27
N LEU A 38 17.99 -4.44 -11.40
CA LEU A 38 17.03 -4.87 -12.43
C LEU A 38 17.43 -6.21 -13.05
N GLN A 39 18.73 -6.44 -13.25
CA GLN A 39 19.26 -7.72 -13.72
C GLN A 39 19.10 -8.81 -12.67
N THR A 40 19.36 -8.54 -11.39
CA THR A 40 19.24 -9.52 -10.31
C THR A 40 17.82 -10.07 -10.23
N GLN A 41 16.79 -9.22 -10.22
CA GLN A 41 15.41 -9.69 -10.18
C GLN A 41 15.02 -10.52 -11.41
N LYS A 42 15.50 -10.14 -12.61
CA LYS A 42 15.29 -10.93 -13.83
C LYS A 42 16.02 -12.27 -13.79
N LEU A 43 17.25 -12.30 -13.28
CA LEU A 43 18.04 -13.51 -13.10
C LEU A 43 17.37 -14.45 -12.09
N THR A 44 16.87 -13.93 -10.97
CA THR A 44 16.07 -14.70 -10.00
C THR A 44 14.82 -15.27 -10.65
N ALA A 45 14.10 -14.47 -11.44
CA ALA A 45 12.90 -14.93 -12.13
C ALA A 45 13.19 -16.11 -13.06
N ASN A 46 14.29 -16.02 -13.82
CA ASN A 46 14.75 -17.10 -14.70
C ASN A 46 15.23 -18.32 -13.92
N ALA A 47 15.98 -18.13 -12.84
CA ALA A 47 16.53 -19.22 -12.02
C ALA A 47 15.44 -20.01 -11.27
N CYS A 48 14.46 -19.29 -10.71
CA CYS A 48 13.34 -19.91 -9.97
C CYS A 48 12.18 -20.33 -10.89
N GLY A 49 12.22 -20.00 -12.18
CA GLY A 49 11.15 -20.34 -13.13
C GLY A 49 9.83 -19.61 -12.86
N VAL A 50 9.89 -18.41 -12.28
CA VAL A 50 8.72 -17.60 -11.92
C VAL A 50 8.66 -16.30 -12.72
N SER A 51 7.50 -15.65 -12.75
CA SER A 51 7.37 -14.37 -13.44
C SER A 51 8.16 -13.26 -12.72
N TYR A 52 8.71 -12.31 -13.48
CA TYR A 52 9.35 -11.12 -12.92
C TYR A 52 8.45 -10.38 -11.92
N LYS A 53 7.15 -10.24 -12.23
CA LYS A 53 6.17 -9.60 -11.33
C LYS A 53 6.01 -10.36 -10.01
N THR A 54 6.20 -11.68 -10.01
CA THR A 54 6.16 -12.49 -8.79
C THR A 54 7.36 -12.17 -7.91
N VAL A 55 8.56 -12.15 -8.49
CA VAL A 55 9.79 -11.77 -7.76
C VAL A 55 9.67 -10.37 -7.19
N GLN A 56 9.20 -9.40 -7.99
CA GLN A 56 9.01 -8.03 -7.54
C GLN A 56 8.07 -7.95 -6.32
N ARG A 57 6.90 -8.60 -6.38
CA ARG A 57 5.96 -8.63 -5.24
C ARG A 57 6.55 -9.30 -4.01
N ASN A 58 7.30 -10.39 -4.19
CA ASN A 58 7.94 -11.08 -3.07
C ASN A 58 8.99 -10.20 -2.40
N CYS A 59 9.79 -9.44 -3.17
CA CYS A 59 10.74 -8.45 -2.62
C CYS A 59 10.01 -7.34 -1.85
N GLU A 60 8.95 -6.76 -2.43
CA GLU A 60 8.16 -5.71 -1.77
C GLU A 60 7.52 -6.21 -0.47
N GLU A 61 6.96 -7.43 -0.47
CA GLU A 61 6.43 -8.06 0.75
C GLU A 61 7.54 -8.29 1.79
N ALA A 62 8.73 -8.75 1.36
CA ALA A 62 9.87 -8.99 2.25
C ALA A 62 10.36 -7.69 2.92
N ASP A 63 10.46 -6.60 2.16
CA ASP A 63 10.83 -5.28 2.69
C ASP A 63 9.79 -4.77 3.70
N MET A 64 8.49 -4.98 3.43
CA MET A 64 7.43 -4.65 4.37
C MET A 64 7.49 -5.49 5.64
N THR A 65 7.78 -6.79 5.53
CA THR A 65 7.95 -7.66 6.71
C THR A 65 9.19 -7.29 7.52
N ALA A 66 10.31 -6.94 6.88
CA ALA A 66 11.51 -6.48 7.57
C ALA A 66 11.27 -5.14 8.28
N ALA A 67 10.57 -4.21 7.63
CA ALA A 67 10.16 -2.95 8.25
C ALA A 67 9.20 -3.18 9.44
N ALA A 68 8.28 -4.14 9.31
CA ALA A 68 7.39 -4.55 10.39
C ALA A 68 8.13 -5.24 11.53
N GLU A 69 9.14 -6.07 11.27
CA GLU A 69 10.00 -6.70 12.28
C GLU A 69 10.82 -5.70 13.08
N ILE A 70 11.35 -4.66 12.43
CA ILE A 70 12.01 -3.53 13.09
C ILE A 70 11.01 -2.77 13.99
N LEU A 71 9.75 -2.66 13.53
CA LEU A 71 8.65 -2.06 14.29
C LEU A 71 8.04 -3.00 15.35
N ASN A 72 8.29 -4.31 15.32
CA ASN A 72 7.64 -5.30 16.20
C ASN A 72 8.07 -5.21 17.67
N ASN A 73 9.12 -4.43 17.98
CA ASN A 73 9.42 -4.03 19.37
C ASN A 73 8.56 -2.85 19.86
N ILE A 74 7.69 -2.31 19.00
CA ILE A 74 6.73 -1.25 19.31
C ILE A 74 5.33 -1.82 19.04
N PRO A 75 4.45 -1.94 20.05
CA PRO A 75 3.08 -2.37 19.80
C PRO A 75 2.37 -1.35 18.88
N VAL A 76 2.10 -1.76 17.63
CA VAL A 76 1.35 -0.95 16.66
C VAL A 76 -0.12 -1.31 16.75
N PHE A 77 -0.94 -0.38 17.22
CA PHE A 77 -2.40 -0.51 17.17
C PHE A 77 -2.90 -0.21 15.75
N GLU A 78 -3.11 -1.25 14.95
CA GLU A 78 -3.83 -1.12 13.68
C GLU A 78 -5.33 -1.39 13.89
N SER A 79 -6.16 -0.36 13.76
CA SER A 79 -7.61 -0.54 13.78
C SER A 79 -8.08 -1.29 12.53
N PRO A 80 -8.88 -2.36 12.64
CA PRO A 80 -9.45 -3.04 11.49
C PRO A 80 -10.20 -2.05 10.58
N LYS A 81 -9.97 -2.13 9.26
CA LYS A 81 -10.58 -1.30 8.18
C LYS A 81 -10.03 0.12 7.95
N LYS A 82 -9.00 0.61 8.64
CA LYS A 82 -8.41 1.94 8.31
C LYS A 82 -7.77 2.02 6.91
N LYS A 83 -7.40 0.86 6.33
CA LYS A 83 -6.80 0.76 4.98
C LYS A 83 -7.84 0.80 3.83
N ASN A 84 -9.14 0.72 4.12
CA ASN A 84 -10.17 0.89 3.10
C ASN A 84 -10.40 2.39 2.84
N GLN A 85 -9.59 2.98 1.97
CA GLN A 85 -9.89 4.29 1.42
C GLN A 85 -11.19 4.20 0.63
N ARG A 86 -12.31 4.64 1.22
CA ARG A 86 -13.55 4.83 0.47
C ARG A 86 -13.29 5.94 -0.55
N THR A 87 -13.48 5.63 -1.83
CA THR A 87 -13.60 6.65 -2.87
C THR A 87 -14.75 7.57 -2.49
N LYS A 88 -14.43 8.84 -2.20
CA LYS A 88 -15.46 9.84 -1.92
C LYS A 88 -16.28 10.03 -3.19
N PRO A 89 -17.62 10.06 -3.12
CA PRO A 89 -18.44 10.35 -4.29
C PRO A 89 -18.03 11.71 -4.86
N ILE A 90 -17.90 11.79 -6.19
CA ILE A 90 -17.56 13.03 -6.88
C ILE A 90 -18.79 13.92 -6.81
N THR A 91 -18.84 14.82 -5.82
CA THR A 91 -19.98 15.72 -5.61
C THR A 91 -19.91 16.99 -6.45
N ASN A 92 -18.87 17.19 -7.28
CA ASN A 92 -18.58 18.45 -7.98
C ASN A 92 -18.60 19.72 -7.08
N LEU A 93 -18.57 19.54 -5.76
CA LEU A 93 -18.52 20.63 -4.78
C LEU A 93 -17.06 20.92 -4.46
N ASN A 94 -16.66 22.17 -4.68
CA ASN A 94 -15.36 22.66 -4.24
C ASN A 94 -15.35 22.80 -2.70
N ASP A 95 -14.21 23.18 -2.11
CA ASP A 95 -14.12 23.29 -0.64
C ASP A 95 -14.96 24.45 -0.06
N PHE A 96 -15.09 25.53 -0.82
CA PHE A 96 -15.95 26.67 -0.50
C PHE A 96 -17.43 26.30 -0.53
N ASP A 97 -17.90 25.58 -1.55
CA ASP A 97 -19.29 25.13 -1.65
C ASP A 97 -19.63 24.21 -0.45
N LYS A 98 -18.67 23.37 -0.05
CA LYS A 98 -18.82 22.55 1.15
C LYS A 98 -18.87 23.38 2.43
N SER A 99 -18.12 24.48 2.53
CA SER A 99 -18.20 25.37 3.70
C SER A 99 -19.53 26.08 3.78
N VAL A 100 -20.06 26.56 2.65
CA VAL A 100 -21.38 27.19 2.57
C VAL A 100 -22.45 26.21 3.05
N VAL A 101 -22.50 24.99 2.49
CA VAL A 101 -23.47 23.96 2.92
C VAL A 101 -23.34 23.64 4.41
N ARG A 102 -22.11 23.50 4.95
CA ARG A 102 -21.90 23.25 6.38
C ARG A 102 -22.43 24.39 7.24
N GLN A 103 -22.17 25.63 6.85
CA GLN A 103 -22.63 26.82 7.58
C GLN A 103 -24.16 26.92 7.54
N THR A 104 -24.78 26.79 6.37
CA THR A 104 -26.23 26.82 6.24
C THR A 104 -26.89 25.73 7.10
N VAL A 105 -26.32 24.51 7.10
CA VAL A 105 -26.82 23.41 7.94
C VAL A 105 -26.71 23.74 9.42
N GLN A 106 -25.59 24.34 9.85
CA GLN A 106 -25.40 24.75 11.24
C GLN A 106 -26.42 25.81 11.66
N GLU A 107 -26.67 26.82 10.82
CA GLU A 107 -27.64 27.89 11.09
C GLU A 107 -29.06 27.35 11.28
N PHE A 108 -29.45 26.28 10.59
CA PHE A 108 -30.73 25.61 10.84
C PHE A 108 -30.77 24.95 12.22
N TYR A 109 -29.69 24.30 12.63
CA TYR A 109 -29.62 23.71 13.97
C TYR A 109 -29.60 24.76 15.08
N ASP A 110 -28.93 25.89 14.86
CA ASP A 110 -28.92 27.01 15.79
C ASP A 110 -30.33 27.60 15.98
N ARG A 111 -31.19 27.51 14.94
CA ARG A 111 -32.62 27.84 14.99
C ARG A 111 -33.51 26.73 15.57
N GLY A 112 -32.95 25.57 15.93
CA GLY A 112 -33.69 24.41 16.42
C GLY A 112 -34.47 23.65 15.33
N GLU A 113 -34.17 23.89 14.05
CA GLU A 113 -34.83 23.26 12.93
C GLU A 113 -34.00 22.12 12.32
N TYR A 114 -34.67 21.06 11.89
CA TYR A 114 -34.03 20.03 11.08
C TYR A 114 -33.89 20.46 9.63
N THR A 115 -32.69 20.24 9.09
CA THR A 115 -32.39 20.44 7.68
C THR A 115 -33.01 19.32 6.85
N THR A 116 -33.60 19.69 5.72
CA THR A 116 -34.07 18.74 4.70
C THR A 116 -33.52 19.16 3.35
N VAL A 117 -33.44 18.21 2.40
CA VAL A 117 -32.93 18.48 1.05
C VAL A 117 -33.73 19.59 0.36
N ALA A 118 -35.04 19.68 0.63
CA ALA A 118 -35.88 20.77 0.14
C ALA A 118 -35.39 22.14 0.65
N LYS A 119 -35.14 22.27 1.97
CA LYS A 119 -34.67 23.52 2.58
C LYS A 119 -33.29 23.97 2.08
N LEU A 120 -32.41 23.03 1.72
CA LEU A 120 -31.07 23.32 1.22
C LEU A 120 -31.03 23.73 -0.27
N ARG A 121 -32.11 23.53 -1.03
CA ARG A 121 -32.17 23.92 -2.45
C ARG A 121 -32.54 25.39 -2.68
N PHE A 122 -33.02 26.07 -1.64
CA PHE A 122 -33.50 27.46 -1.70
C PHE A 122 -32.61 28.44 -0.92
N ALA A 123 -31.47 27.98 -0.43
CA ALA A 123 -30.46 28.78 0.27
C ALA A 123 -29.35 29.21 -0.69
#